data_AF-A0A947ZNF2-F1
#
_entry.id   AF-A0A947ZNF2-F1
#
_cell.length_a   1.000
_cell.length_b   1.000
_cell.length_c   1.000
_cell.angle_alpha   90.00
_cell.angle_beta   90.00
_cell.angle_gamma   90.00
#
_symmetry.space_group_name_H-M   'P 1'
#
loop_
_entity.id
_entity.type
_entity.pdbx_description
1 polymer ?
#
loop_
_entity_poly.entity_id
_entity_poly.type
_entity_poly.pdbx_seq_one_letter_code
_entity_poly.pdbx_strand_id
1 'polypeptide(L)'
;MNKDIGIVVMIIMVGAAFYYGYHVAKKNIRPTLATWIISFVTMSLSLWTYYCSSTHYFWSNISNVTGVVNSFLIMIITYVIIKKENLNSNKKLFKPFQILSLKISGVIAIFWIFSTMIFGPEESSFISNIAVQILMTIASIVLIQRMLSDSVNSEGGKGYIAWILVLIGSGLAIIPASDLLAECYAWRSFLSKFIVIAVMLSMDFKNKRLKIAFNLK
;
A
#
# COMPACT_ATOMS: atom_id res chain seq x y z
N MET A 1 -7.06 26.06 4.89
CA MET A 1 -7.21 24.78 4.16
C MET A 1 -8.29 23.94 4.83
N ASN A 2 -9.07 23.18 4.07
CA ASN A 2 -10.38 22.67 4.52
C ASN A 2 -10.23 21.40 5.39
N LYS A 3 -9.97 21.61 6.69
CA LYS A 3 -9.84 20.57 7.74
C LYS A 3 -10.96 19.53 7.66
N ASP A 4 -12.16 19.96 7.30
CA ASP A 4 -13.34 19.11 7.21
C ASP A 4 -13.17 17.99 6.17
N ILE A 5 -12.62 18.32 5.00
CA ILE A 5 -12.29 17.32 3.96
C ILE A 5 -11.21 16.37 4.46
N GLY A 6 -10.19 16.89 5.15
CA GLY A 6 -9.12 16.08 5.72
C GLY A 6 -9.63 15.06 6.74
N ILE A 7 -10.59 15.43 7.58
CA ILE A 7 -11.27 14.53 8.53
C ILE A 7 -12.03 13.44 7.78
N VAL A 8 -12.78 13.78 6.73
CA VAL A 8 -13.51 12.81 5.91
C VAL A 8 -12.56 11.79 5.27
N VAL A 9 -11.46 12.26 4.67
CA VAL A 9 -10.40 11.40 4.11
C VAL A 9 -9.87 10.44 5.18
N MET A 10 -9.56 10.96 6.37
CA MET A 10 -9.05 10.15 7.47
C MET A 10 -10.03 9.06 7.89
N ILE A 11 -11.31 9.39 8.07
CA ILE A 11 -12.36 8.43 8.45
C ILE A 11 -12.47 7.33 7.40
N ILE A 12 -12.52 7.69 6.12
CA ILE A 12 -12.63 6.73 5.01
C ILE A 12 -11.41 5.81 4.98
N MET A 13 -10.20 6.37 5.05
CA MET A 13 -8.96 5.59 4.93
C MET A 13 -8.74 4.69 6.14
N VAL A 14 -8.96 5.18 7.35
CA VAL A 14 -8.84 4.38 8.58
C VAL A 14 -9.93 3.31 8.63
N GLY A 15 -11.17 3.65 8.27
CA GLY A 15 -12.28 2.70 8.16
C GLY A 15 -11.99 1.59 7.16
N ALA A 16 -11.40 1.92 6.00
CA ALA A 16 -10.97 0.93 5.01
C ALA A 16 -9.92 -0.03 5.57
N ALA A 17 -8.97 0.47 6.36
CA ALA A 17 -7.94 -0.38 6.98
C ALA A 17 -8.51 -1.29 8.08
N PHE A 18 -9.44 -0.80 8.90
CA PHE A 18 -10.15 -1.64 9.86
C PHE A 18 -10.96 -2.74 9.17
N TYR A 19 -11.71 -2.37 8.13
CA TYR A 19 -12.48 -3.33 7.34
C TYR A 19 -11.57 -4.38 6.68
N TYR A 20 -10.46 -3.94 6.07
CA TYR A 20 -9.48 -4.84 5.48
C TYR A 20 -8.87 -5.76 6.54
N GLY A 21 -8.34 -5.18 7.63
CA GLY A 21 -7.72 -5.90 8.75
C GLY A 21 -8.67 -6.91 9.40
N TYR A 22 -9.95 -6.59 9.55
CA TYR A 22 -10.98 -7.52 10.02
C TYR A 22 -11.11 -8.73 9.08
N HIS A 23 -11.13 -8.51 7.78
CA HIS A 23 -11.21 -9.59 6.80
C HIS A 23 -9.92 -10.42 6.69
N VAL A 24 -8.77 -9.79 6.93
CA VAL A 24 -7.49 -10.47 7.10
C VAL A 24 -7.53 -11.37 8.35
N ALA A 25 -7.98 -10.86 9.49
CA ALA A 25 -8.15 -11.61 10.73
C ALA A 25 -9.10 -12.80 10.59
N LYS A 26 -10.19 -12.63 9.83
CA LYS A 26 -11.13 -13.71 9.47
C LYS A 26 -10.64 -14.60 8.32
N LYS A 27 -9.41 -14.41 7.82
CA LYS A 27 -8.80 -15.18 6.72
C LYS A 27 -9.58 -15.13 5.40
N ASN A 28 -10.47 -14.15 5.23
CA ASN A 28 -11.17 -13.90 3.96
C ASN A 28 -10.23 -13.24 2.95
N ILE A 29 -9.28 -12.45 3.43
CA ILE A 29 -8.24 -11.81 2.63
C ILE A 29 -6.90 -12.36 3.11
N ARG A 30 -6.00 -12.67 2.17
CA ARG A 30 -4.66 -13.17 2.51
C ARG A 30 -3.59 -12.23 1.95
N PRO A 31 -3.26 -11.15 2.67
CA PRO A 31 -2.28 -10.17 2.23
C PRO A 31 -0.87 -10.72 2.21
N THR A 32 -0.02 -10.14 1.37
CA THR A 32 1.43 -10.39 1.39
C THR A 32 2.11 -9.51 2.42
N LEU A 33 2.73 -10.13 3.43
CA LEU A 33 3.47 -9.39 4.45
C LEU A 33 4.54 -8.48 3.83
N ALA A 34 5.29 -8.97 2.82
CA ALA A 34 6.30 -8.17 2.15
C ALA A 34 5.73 -6.88 1.50
N THR A 35 4.54 -6.94 0.87
CA THR A 35 3.87 -5.75 0.33
C THR A 35 3.64 -4.71 1.41
N TRP A 36 3.15 -5.13 2.57
CA TRP A 36 2.81 -4.20 3.66
C TRP A 36 4.04 -3.65 4.38
N ILE A 37 5.11 -4.45 4.52
CA ILE A 37 6.41 -3.96 5.00
C ILE A 37 6.95 -2.87 4.06
N ILE A 38 7.02 -3.16 2.76
CA ILE A 38 7.54 -2.19 1.77
C ILE A 38 6.65 -0.96 1.76
N SER A 39 5.32 -1.11 1.77
CA SER A 39 4.38 0.01 1.80
C SER A 39 4.56 0.89 3.04
N PHE A 40 4.69 0.29 4.23
CA PHE A 40 4.90 1.02 5.48
C PHE A 40 6.19 1.83 5.46
N VAL A 41 7.30 1.21 5.08
CA VAL A 41 8.59 1.92 4.96
C VAL A 41 8.45 3.05 3.95
N THR A 42 7.91 2.76 2.77
CA THR A 42 7.79 3.76 1.69
C THR A 42 6.94 4.96 2.07
N MET A 43 5.80 4.73 2.71
CA MET A 43 4.92 5.81 3.17
C MET A 43 5.57 6.60 4.30
N SER A 44 6.28 5.93 5.21
CA SER A 44 7.01 6.60 6.29
C SER A 44 8.12 7.50 5.75
N LEU A 45 8.89 7.02 4.77
CA LEU A 45 9.90 7.83 4.07
C LEU A 45 9.25 9.02 3.36
N SER A 46 8.17 8.78 2.61
CA SER A 46 7.42 9.84 1.93
C SER A 46 6.89 10.90 2.91
N LEU A 47 6.44 10.48 4.09
CA LEU A 47 5.92 11.36 5.12
C LEU A 47 7.06 12.13 5.82
N TRP A 48 8.19 11.48 6.04
CA TRP A 48 9.39 12.12 6.57
C TRP A 48 9.90 13.23 5.65
N THR A 49 10.09 12.94 4.35
CA THR A 49 10.47 13.96 3.35
C THR A 49 9.51 15.13 3.36
N TYR A 50 8.21 14.86 3.54
CA TYR A 50 7.21 15.91 3.63
C TYR A 50 7.39 16.81 4.85
N TYR A 51 7.56 16.24 6.04
CA TYR A 51 7.73 17.03 7.26
C TYR A 51 9.04 17.82 7.30
N CYS A 52 10.06 17.37 6.57
CA CYS A 52 11.30 18.11 6.44
C CYS A 52 11.28 19.18 5.34
N SER A 53 10.16 19.35 4.61
CA SER A 53 10.04 20.44 3.64
C SER A 53 9.75 21.77 4.34
N SER A 54 10.16 22.86 3.70
CA SER A 54 9.93 24.24 4.16
C SER A 54 8.46 24.64 4.20
N THR A 55 7.58 23.90 3.50
CA THR A 55 6.14 24.14 3.44
C THR A 55 5.40 22.83 3.73
N HIS A 56 5.02 22.64 5.00
CA HIS A 56 4.27 21.46 5.41
C HIS A 56 3.04 21.83 6.25
N TYR A 57 1.92 21.20 5.94
CA TYR A 57 0.70 21.27 6.72
C TYR A 57 0.18 19.85 6.98
N PHE A 58 -0.18 19.55 8.22
CA PHE A 58 -0.63 18.21 8.58
C PHE A 58 -1.82 17.73 7.73
N TRP A 59 -2.79 18.61 7.51
CA TRP A 59 -4.04 18.28 6.82
C TRP A 59 -3.89 18.10 5.31
N SER A 60 -2.84 18.63 4.68
CA SER A 60 -2.65 18.54 3.22
C SER A 60 -2.08 17.20 2.85
N ASN A 61 -1.33 16.58 3.76
CA ASN A 61 -0.76 15.27 3.58
C ASN A 61 -1.44 14.18 4.43
N ILE A 62 -2.71 14.40 4.80
CA ILE A 62 -3.47 13.47 5.66
C ILE A 62 -3.60 12.07 5.03
N SER A 63 -3.63 11.98 3.70
CA SER A 63 -3.66 10.70 2.99
C SER A 63 -2.36 9.90 3.21
N ASN A 64 -1.22 10.58 3.30
CA ASN A 64 0.05 9.92 3.60
C ASN A 64 0.14 9.51 5.06
N VAL A 65 -0.25 10.39 5.99
CA VAL A 65 -0.34 10.07 7.43
C VAL A 65 -1.18 8.81 7.65
N THR A 66 -2.39 8.79 7.08
CA THR A 66 -3.29 7.64 7.20
C THR A 66 -2.77 6.42 6.45
N GLY A 67 -2.08 6.59 5.32
CA GLY A 67 -1.37 5.52 4.63
C GLY A 67 -0.33 4.83 5.53
N VAL A 68 0.49 5.59 6.25
CA VAL A 68 1.47 5.05 7.21
C VAL A 68 0.77 4.23 8.29
N VAL A 69 -0.26 4.78 8.93
CA VAL A 69 -1.02 4.08 9.98
C VAL A 69 -1.66 2.81 9.44
N ASN A 70 -2.33 2.89 8.29
CA ASN A 70 -3.01 1.76 7.67
C ASN A 70 -2.05 0.63 7.30
N SER A 71 -0.93 0.98 6.65
CA SER A 71 0.07 -0.02 6.25
C SER A 71 0.74 -0.67 7.46
N PHE A 72 1.00 0.09 8.53
CA PHE A 72 1.48 -0.45 9.79
C PHE A 72 0.49 -1.44 10.42
N LEU A 73 -0.78 -1.03 10.57
CA LEU A 73 -1.82 -1.87 11.16
C LEU A 73 -1.99 -3.19 10.39
N ILE A 74 -2.10 -3.11 9.07
CA ILE A 74 -2.29 -4.29 8.22
C ILE A 74 -1.03 -5.17 8.25
N MET A 75 0.17 -4.59 8.27
CA MET A 75 1.43 -5.32 8.44
C MET A 75 1.43 -6.12 9.74
N ILE A 76 1.09 -5.51 10.87
CA ILE A 76 1.07 -6.17 12.18
C ILE A 76 0.03 -7.29 12.22
N ILE A 77 -1.21 -7.03 11.79
CA ILE A 77 -2.28 -8.04 11.73
C ILE A 77 -1.83 -9.23 10.87
N THR A 78 -1.27 -8.96 9.70
CA THR A 78 -0.77 -9.99 8.78
C THR A 78 0.34 -10.81 9.42
N TYR A 79 1.32 -10.15 10.06
CA TYR A 79 2.44 -10.81 10.73
C TYR A 79 1.95 -11.75 11.85
N VAL A 80 1.04 -11.28 12.70
CA VAL A 80 0.49 -12.06 13.82
C VAL A 80 -0.22 -13.32 13.30
N ILE A 81 -1.03 -13.21 12.25
CA ILE A 81 -1.73 -14.35 11.67
C ILE A 81 -0.76 -15.36 11.06
N ILE A 82 0.21 -14.90 10.26
CA ILE A 82 1.20 -15.78 9.64
C ILE A 82 2.02 -16.49 10.71
N LYS A 83 2.45 -15.78 11.77
CA LYS A 83 3.19 -16.39 12.89
C LYS A 83 2.38 -17.48 13.58
N LYS A 84 1.08 -17.23 13.83
CA LYS A 84 0.15 -18.22 14.41
C LYS A 84 0.00 -19.46 13.52
N GLU A 85 0.00 -19.29 12.20
CA GLU A 85 -0.09 -20.41 11.26
C GLU A 85 1.23 -21.19 11.11
N ASN A 86 2.36 -20.50 11.17
CA ASN A 86 3.69 -21.11 11.04
C ASN A 86 4.10 -21.92 12.26
N LEU A 87 3.68 -21.54 13.47
CA LEU A 87 3.86 -22.35 14.69
C LEU A 87 3.36 -23.79 14.52
N ASN A 88 2.39 -24.01 13.64
CA ASN A 88 1.78 -25.31 13.40
C ASN A 88 2.29 -26.02 12.13
N SER A 89 3.13 -25.39 11.30
CA SER A 89 3.39 -25.92 9.94
C SER A 89 4.79 -25.71 9.36
N ASN A 90 5.74 -25.09 10.07
CA ASN A 90 7.12 -24.83 9.60
C ASN A 90 7.22 -24.20 8.20
N LYS A 91 6.18 -23.50 7.74
CA LYS A 91 6.16 -22.87 6.42
C LYS A 91 7.05 -21.63 6.40
N LYS A 92 7.77 -21.43 5.29
CA LYS A 92 8.58 -20.22 5.10
C LYS A 92 7.67 -18.98 5.06
N LEU A 93 8.06 -17.96 5.83
CA LEU A 93 7.30 -16.71 5.99
C LEU A 93 7.29 -15.87 4.70
N PHE A 94 8.34 -15.97 3.87
CA PHE A 94 8.46 -15.27 2.60
C PHE A 94 8.79 -16.24 1.45
N LYS A 95 8.20 -16.00 0.29
CA LYS A 95 8.58 -16.65 -0.98
C LYS A 95 9.89 -16.04 -1.53
N PRO A 96 10.66 -16.73 -2.39
CA PRO A 96 11.92 -16.21 -2.94
C PRO A 96 11.77 -14.83 -3.63
N PHE A 97 10.69 -14.65 -4.40
CA PHE A 97 10.38 -13.36 -5.03
C PHE A 97 10.19 -12.23 -4.00
N GLN A 98 9.46 -12.51 -2.90
CA GLN A 98 9.24 -11.54 -1.83
C GLN A 98 10.54 -11.18 -1.10
N ILE A 99 11.43 -12.15 -0.89
CA ILE A 99 12.76 -11.91 -0.31
C ILE A 99 13.58 -10.98 -1.22
N LEU A 100 13.58 -11.24 -2.52
CA LEU A 100 14.28 -10.40 -3.49
C LEU A 100 13.72 -8.97 -3.48
N SER A 101 12.39 -8.81 -3.51
CA SER A 101 11.74 -7.49 -3.43
C SER A 101 12.06 -6.75 -2.13
N LEU A 102 12.11 -7.45 -0.99
CA LEU A 102 12.51 -6.88 0.29
C LEU A 102 13.98 -6.43 0.29
N LYS A 103 14.88 -7.22 -0.29
CA LYS A 103 16.30 -6.86 -0.41
C LYS A 103 16.48 -5.61 -1.27
N ILE A 104 15.89 -5.58 -2.45
CA ILE A 104 15.97 -4.42 -3.36
C ILE A 104 15.38 -3.18 -2.68
N SER A 105 14.22 -3.33 -2.04
CA SER A 105 13.57 -2.23 -1.30
C SER A 105 14.44 -1.74 -0.14
N GLY A 106 15.09 -2.65 0.59
CA GLY A 106 16.03 -2.32 1.66
C GLY A 106 17.22 -1.51 1.15
N VAL A 107 17.82 -1.90 0.02
CA VAL A 107 18.92 -1.15 -0.60
C VAL A 107 18.49 0.26 -0.99
N ILE A 108 17.32 0.40 -1.61
CA ILE A 108 16.79 1.73 -2.01
C ILE A 108 16.49 2.59 -0.78
N ALA A 109 15.89 2.02 0.27
CA ALA A 109 15.62 2.74 1.52
C ALA A 109 16.92 3.18 2.21
N ILE A 110 17.94 2.33 2.25
CA ILE A 110 19.25 2.67 2.81
C ILE A 110 19.91 3.78 1.98
N PHE A 111 19.93 3.66 0.66
CA PHE A 111 20.45 4.69 -0.24
C PHE A 111 19.76 6.04 0.02
N TRP A 112 18.43 6.03 0.14
CA TRP A 112 17.65 7.21 0.47
C TRP A 112 18.07 7.84 1.81
N ILE A 113 18.25 7.04 2.87
CA ILE A 113 18.68 7.53 4.19
C ILE A 113 20.03 8.22 4.07
N PHE A 114 20.99 7.60 3.37
CA PHE A 114 22.31 8.19 3.17
C PHE A 114 22.26 9.47 2.34
N SER A 115 21.51 9.50 1.24
CA SER A 115 21.36 10.74 0.44
C SER A 115 20.74 11.87 1.26
N THR A 116 19.73 11.57 2.06
CA THR A 116 19.08 12.56 2.94
C THR A 116 20.01 13.06 4.03
N MET A 117 20.87 12.19 4.58
CA MET A 117 21.85 12.54 5.60
C MET A 117 23.00 13.39 5.03
N ILE A 118 23.43 13.13 3.79
CA ILE A 118 24.58 13.81 3.16
C ILE A 118 24.19 15.17 2.57
N PHE A 119 23.11 15.22 1.80
CA PHE A 119 22.68 16.42 1.07
C PHE A 119 21.65 17.26 1.84
N GLY A 120 21.18 16.77 2.98
CA GLY A 120 20.08 17.36 3.72
C GLY A 120 18.70 17.04 3.11
N PRO A 121 17.63 17.20 3.90
CA PRO A 121 16.29 16.78 3.49
C PRO A 121 15.65 17.66 2.40
N GLU A 122 15.99 18.95 2.34
CA GLU A 122 15.42 19.87 1.35
C GLU A 122 15.97 19.59 -0.06
N GLU A 123 17.29 19.44 -0.20
CA GLU A 123 17.95 19.17 -1.49
C GLU A 123 17.71 17.73 -1.98
N SER A 124 17.50 16.78 -1.06
CA SER A 124 17.21 15.38 -1.39
C SER A 124 15.74 15.12 -1.76
N SER A 125 14.89 16.14 -1.81
CA SER A 125 13.45 16.00 -2.12
C SER A 125 13.19 15.33 -3.47
N PHE A 126 13.99 15.60 -4.51
CA PHE A 126 13.88 14.94 -5.81
C PHE A 126 14.25 13.44 -5.75
N ILE A 127 15.40 13.12 -5.16
CA ILE A 127 15.88 11.74 -4.97
C ILE A 127 14.87 10.95 -4.13
N SER A 128 14.29 11.60 -3.12
CA SER A 128 13.25 11.06 -2.26
C SER A 128 12.02 10.63 -3.03
N ASN A 129 11.53 11.50 -3.92
CA ASN A 129 10.37 11.19 -4.74
C ASN A 129 10.62 10.00 -5.67
N ILE A 130 11.80 9.92 -6.31
CA ILE A 130 12.16 8.77 -7.16
C ILE A 130 12.22 7.48 -6.35
N ALA A 131 12.94 7.48 -5.22
CA ALA A 131 13.06 6.30 -4.35
C ALA A 131 11.69 5.80 -3.90
N VAL A 132 10.83 6.72 -3.45
CA VAL A 132 9.47 6.43 -2.99
C VAL A 132 8.57 5.89 -4.12
N GLN A 133 8.72 6.36 -5.37
CA GLN A 133 8.00 5.82 -6.52
C GLN A 133 8.45 4.40 -6.88
N ILE A 134 9.76 4.15 -6.91
CA ILE A 134 10.32 2.82 -7.18
C ILE A 134 9.85 1.83 -6.10
N LEU A 135 9.94 2.19 -4.82
CA LEU A 135 9.52 1.32 -3.73
C LEU A 135 8.03 0.98 -3.78
N MET A 136 7.15 1.95 -4.08
CA MET A 136 5.72 1.67 -4.26
C MET A 136 5.45 0.76 -5.46
N THR A 137 6.22 0.92 -6.53
CA THR A 137 6.12 0.07 -7.71
C THR A 137 6.48 -1.36 -7.35
N ILE A 138 7.56 -1.57 -6.61
CA ILE A 138 7.95 -2.89 -6.09
C ILE A 138 6.85 -3.46 -5.18
N ALA A 139 6.30 -2.67 -4.25
CA ALA A 139 5.20 -3.13 -3.38
C ALA A 139 3.97 -3.60 -4.18
N SER A 140 3.61 -2.84 -5.22
CA SER A 140 2.49 -3.14 -6.11
C SER A 140 2.76 -4.39 -6.96
N ILE A 141 3.98 -4.55 -7.47
CA ILE A 141 4.40 -5.76 -8.20
C ILE A 141 4.30 -6.98 -7.29
N VAL A 142 4.74 -6.91 -6.02
CA VAL A 142 4.63 -8.03 -5.06
C VAL A 142 3.17 -8.40 -4.80
N LEU A 143 2.29 -7.40 -4.72
CA LEU A 143 0.85 -7.62 -4.57
C LEU A 143 0.26 -8.33 -5.79
N ILE A 144 0.51 -7.78 -6.98
CA ILE A 144 0.01 -8.30 -8.26
C ILE A 144 0.56 -9.70 -8.53
N GLN A 145 1.86 -9.92 -8.35
CA GLN A 145 2.52 -11.21 -8.53
C GLN A 145 1.85 -12.29 -7.68
N ARG A 146 1.49 -11.96 -6.43
CA ARG A 146 0.76 -12.90 -5.59
C ARG A 146 -0.63 -13.18 -6.12
N MET A 147 -1.40 -12.13 -6.44
CA MET A 147 -2.75 -12.31 -6.98
C MET A 147 -2.70 -13.26 -8.18
N LEU A 148 -1.76 -13.05 -9.11
CA LEU A 148 -1.54 -13.89 -10.29
C LEU A 148 -1.09 -15.33 -9.99
N SER A 149 -0.41 -15.56 -8.86
CA SER A 149 0.09 -16.87 -8.47
C SER A 149 -0.91 -17.72 -7.68
N ASP A 150 -1.90 -17.08 -7.04
CA ASP A 150 -2.91 -17.77 -6.24
C ASP A 150 -4.06 -18.24 -7.17
N SER A 151 -4.46 -19.51 -7.09
CA SER A 151 -5.51 -20.11 -7.96
C SER A 151 -6.91 -19.53 -7.72
N VAL A 152 -7.09 -18.86 -6.58
CA VAL A 152 -8.28 -18.09 -6.21
C VAL A 152 -7.80 -16.69 -5.86
N ASN A 153 -8.45 -15.67 -6.41
CA ASN A 153 -8.12 -14.28 -6.10
C ASN A 153 -8.27 -14.03 -4.59
N SER A 154 -7.14 -14.05 -3.88
CA SER A 154 -7.06 -13.99 -2.42
C SER A 154 -7.38 -12.60 -1.86
N GLU A 155 -7.51 -11.61 -2.74
CA GLU A 155 -7.92 -10.24 -2.46
C GLU A 155 -9.33 -9.95 -3.03
N GLY A 156 -9.85 -10.82 -3.90
CA GLY A 156 -11.14 -10.67 -4.60
C GLY A 156 -12.36 -10.77 -3.67
N GLY A 157 -13.48 -10.23 -4.13
CA GLY A 157 -14.73 -10.17 -3.37
C GLY A 157 -14.69 -9.13 -2.24
N LYS A 158 -14.18 -9.50 -1.06
CA LYS A 158 -14.24 -8.62 0.13
C LYS A 158 -13.16 -7.55 0.14
N GLY A 159 -12.00 -7.78 -0.49
CA GLY A 159 -10.95 -6.76 -0.59
C GLY A 159 -11.33 -5.56 -1.46
N TYR A 160 -12.24 -5.72 -2.44
CA TYR A 160 -12.67 -4.62 -3.31
C TYR A 160 -13.19 -3.42 -2.54
N ILE A 161 -14.03 -3.65 -1.52
CA ILE A 161 -14.62 -2.57 -0.75
C ILE A 161 -13.53 -1.74 -0.07
N ALA A 162 -12.52 -2.39 0.53
CA ALA A 162 -11.40 -1.68 1.13
C ALA A 162 -10.63 -0.84 0.09
N TRP A 163 -10.29 -1.43 -1.06
CA TRP A 163 -9.54 -0.75 -2.10
C TRP A 163 -10.33 0.41 -2.73
N ILE A 164 -11.64 0.27 -2.92
CA ILE A 164 -12.53 1.34 -3.41
C ILE A 164 -12.59 2.49 -2.39
N LEU A 165 -12.73 2.18 -1.10
CA LEU A 165 -12.70 3.20 -0.05
C LEU A 165 -11.36 3.94 -0.04
N VAL A 166 -10.23 3.23 -0.16
CA VAL A 166 -8.90 3.86 -0.28
C VAL A 166 -8.78 4.70 -1.55
N LEU A 167 -9.34 4.26 -2.67
CA LEU A 167 -9.38 5.02 -3.92
C LEU A 167 -10.16 6.33 -3.74
N ILE A 168 -11.36 6.27 -3.17
CA ILE A 168 -12.21 7.45 -2.87
C ILE A 168 -11.48 8.40 -1.92
N GLY A 169 -10.94 7.88 -0.81
CA GLY A 169 -10.19 8.67 0.16
C GLY A 169 -8.97 9.36 -0.48
N SER A 170 -8.22 8.64 -1.33
CA SER A 170 -7.08 9.21 -2.06
C SER A 170 -7.50 10.27 -3.08
N GLY A 171 -8.65 10.10 -3.75
CA GLY A 171 -9.20 11.09 -4.68
C GLY A 171 -9.65 12.37 -3.98
N LEU A 172 -10.34 12.24 -2.85
CA LEU A 172 -10.74 13.39 -2.03
C LEU A 172 -9.53 14.13 -1.44
N ALA A 173 -8.43 13.42 -1.16
CA ALA A 173 -7.21 14.00 -0.64
C ALA A 173 -6.46 14.91 -1.64
N ILE A 174 -6.82 14.88 -2.92
CA ILE A 174 -6.26 15.80 -3.93
C ILE A 174 -6.74 17.24 -3.66
N ILE A 175 -7.99 17.42 -3.17
CA ILE A 175 -8.59 18.74 -2.94
C ILE A 175 -7.85 19.56 -1.87
N PRO A 176 -7.53 19.01 -0.68
CA PRO A 176 -6.79 19.75 0.33
C PRO A 176 -5.26 19.72 0.12
N ALA A 177 -4.74 19.12 -0.94
CA ALA A 177 -3.30 19.13 -1.19
C ALA A 177 -2.86 20.55 -1.57
N SER A 178 -1.92 21.12 -0.80
CA SER A 178 -1.51 22.52 -0.93
C SER A 178 -0.10 22.71 -1.50
N ASP A 179 0.65 21.62 -1.63
CA ASP A 179 2.05 21.62 -2.04
C ASP A 179 2.33 20.43 -2.96
N LEU A 180 3.41 20.55 -3.74
CA LEU A 180 3.75 19.59 -4.79
C LEU A 180 3.97 18.17 -4.25
N LEU A 181 4.49 18.00 -3.03
CA LEU A 181 4.72 16.68 -2.45
C LEU A 181 3.41 16.01 -2.03
N ALA A 182 2.50 16.77 -1.41
CA ALA A 182 1.16 16.32 -1.06
C ALA A 182 0.33 15.97 -2.31
N GLU A 183 0.39 16.80 -3.35
CA GLU A 183 -0.29 16.55 -4.63
C GLU A 183 0.26 15.30 -5.34
N CYS A 184 1.59 15.21 -5.47
CA CYS A 184 2.25 14.03 -6.04
C CYS A 184 1.86 12.76 -5.28
N TYR A 185 1.81 12.82 -3.94
CA TYR A 185 1.37 11.69 -3.13
C TYR A 185 -0.07 11.30 -3.43
N ALA A 186 -1.00 12.27 -3.40
CA ALA A 186 -2.44 12.03 -3.57
C ALA A 186 -2.74 11.43 -4.95
N TRP A 187 -2.23 12.04 -6.02
CA TRP A 187 -2.40 11.55 -7.40
C TRP A 187 -1.82 10.15 -7.59
N ARG A 188 -0.59 9.93 -7.12
CA ARG A 188 0.05 8.61 -7.19
C ARG A 188 -0.74 7.56 -6.41
N SER A 189 -1.22 7.90 -5.21
CA SER A 189 -2.02 6.98 -4.41
C SER A 189 -3.31 6.61 -5.14
N PHE A 190 -4.00 7.59 -5.70
CA PHE A 190 -5.21 7.38 -6.50
C PHE A 190 -4.95 6.44 -7.69
N LEU A 191 -3.97 6.78 -8.55
CA LEU A 191 -3.63 5.99 -9.74
C LEU A 191 -3.21 4.56 -9.40
N SER A 192 -2.38 4.38 -8.37
CA SER A 192 -1.93 3.04 -7.96
C SER A 192 -3.10 2.17 -7.51
N LYS A 193 -4.08 2.75 -6.80
CA LYS A 193 -5.23 2.02 -6.25
C LYS A 193 -6.20 1.66 -7.36
N PHE A 194 -6.36 2.56 -8.34
CA PHE A 194 -7.11 2.28 -9.55
C PHE A 194 -6.52 1.08 -10.30
N ILE A 195 -5.20 1.04 -10.50
CA ILE A 195 -4.52 -0.09 -11.14
C ILE A 195 -4.73 -1.39 -10.37
N VAL A 196 -4.57 -1.37 -9.04
CA VAL A 196 -4.80 -2.56 -8.18
C VAL A 196 -6.23 -3.09 -8.35
N ILE A 197 -7.24 -2.20 -8.30
CA ILE A 197 -8.64 -2.59 -8.52
C ILE A 197 -8.85 -3.17 -9.92
N ALA A 198 -8.28 -2.55 -10.96
CA ALA A 198 -8.38 -3.02 -12.33
C ALA A 198 -7.77 -4.42 -12.50
N VAL A 199 -6.61 -4.69 -11.89
CA VAL A 199 -5.97 -6.02 -11.88
C VAL A 199 -6.88 -7.02 -11.16
N MET A 200 -7.39 -6.68 -9.98
CA MET A 200 -8.30 -7.55 -9.24
C MET A 200 -9.53 -7.91 -10.07
N LEU A 201 -10.19 -6.92 -10.71
CA LEU A 201 -11.35 -7.13 -11.58
C LEU A 201 -11.02 -8.05 -12.75
N SER A 202 -9.90 -7.79 -13.43
CA SER A 202 -9.44 -8.59 -14.57
C SER A 202 -9.25 -10.07 -14.19
N MET A 203 -8.71 -10.31 -12.99
CA MET A 203 -8.53 -11.65 -12.44
C MET A 203 -9.84 -12.35 -12.09
N ASP A 204 -10.79 -11.65 -11.48
CA ASP A 204 -12.10 -12.21 -11.18
C ASP A 204 -12.87 -12.56 -12.45
N PHE A 205 -12.80 -11.73 -13.49
CA PHE A 205 -13.37 -12.06 -14.80
C PHE A 205 -12.74 -13.30 -15.42
N LYS A 206 -11.41 -13.42 -15.37
CA LYS A 206 -10.69 -14.61 -15.88
C LYS A 206 -11.10 -15.88 -15.12
N ASN A 207 -11.18 -15.81 -13.80
CA ASN A 207 -11.56 -16.95 -12.96
C ASN A 207 -13.02 -17.38 -13.17
N LYS A 208 -13.95 -16.42 -13.34
CA LYS A 208 -15.35 -16.72 -13.68
C LYS A 208 -15.48 -17.41 -15.03
N ARG A 209 -14.77 -16.92 -16.06
CA ARG A 209 -14.75 -17.53 -17.40
C ARG A 209 -14.23 -18.97 -17.37
N LEU A 210 -13.14 -19.22 -16.65
CA LEU A 210 -12.58 -20.56 -16.50
C LEU A 210 -13.58 -21.50 -15.80
N LYS A 211 -14.22 -21.08 -14.71
CA LYS A 211 -15.24 -21.90 -14.03
C LYS A 211 -16.41 -22.27 -14.93
N ILE A 212 -16.90 -21.33 -15.75
CA ILE A 212 -17.98 -21.60 -16.72
C ILE A 212 -17.50 -22.61 -17.77
N ALA A 213 -16.29 -22.45 -18.32
CA ALA A 213 -15.75 -23.35 -19.33
C ALA A 213 -15.52 -24.78 -18.81
N PHE A 214 -15.15 -24.95 -17.54
CA PHE A 214 -14.96 -26.27 -16.92
C PHE A 214 -16.25 -26.91 -16.39
N ASN A 215 -17.28 -26.12 -16.05
CA ASN A 215 -18.61 -26.64 -15.68
C ASN A 215 -19.51 -26.96 -16.89
N LEU A 216 -19.09 -26.58 -18.10
CA LEU A 216 -19.74 -26.94 -19.37
C LEU A 216 -19.09 -28.16 -20.05
N LYS A 217 -18.21 -28.89 -19.34
CA LYS A 217 -17.68 -30.20 -19.71
C LYS A 217 -18.14 -31.24 -18.71
#